data_AF-A0A3C2A0A1-F1
#
_entry.id   AF-A0A3C2A0A1-F1
#
_cell.length_a   1.000
_cell.length_b   1.000
_cell.length_c   1.000
_cell.angle_alpha   90.00
_cell.angle_beta   90.00
_cell.angle_gamma   90.00
#
_symmetry.space_group_name_H-M   'P 1'
#
loop_
_entity.id
_entity.type
_entity.pdbx_description
1 polymer ?
#
loop_
_entity_poly.entity_id
_entity_poly.type
_entity_poly.pdbx_seq_one_letter_code
_entity_poly.pdbx_strand_id
1 'polypeptide(L)'
;MSVEETSEGGYEQPQTQASSKSGFKKFVESMMVGLGNLTRLEIKTLVGDEFTVIPDSVDPKNPLKANYRLDTDARDAQGNSKVQGMTSDIQLISGDITTRLTKSFADGTYQELRDFHSVKETQGQDIIKKNLEVIAKIGEVLKGLISSDEEVNGKS
;
A
#
# COMPACT_ATOMS: atom_id res chain seq x y z
N MET A 1 23.54 -17.51 -73.37
CA MET A 1 24.22 -17.26 -72.09
C MET A 1 24.10 -15.76 -71.86
N SER A 2 23.02 -15.37 -71.20
CA SER A 2 22.68 -13.98 -70.89
C SER A 2 22.44 -13.96 -69.39
N VAL A 3 23.23 -13.18 -68.67
CA VAL A 3 23.15 -13.08 -67.21
C VAL A 3 22.19 -11.93 -66.91
N GLU A 4 21.05 -12.26 -66.31
CA GLU A 4 20.12 -11.28 -65.72
C GLU A 4 20.70 -10.79 -64.39
N GLU A 5 20.75 -9.46 -64.27
CA GLU A 5 21.03 -8.74 -63.04
C GLU A 5 19.69 -8.59 -62.31
N THR A 6 19.50 -9.26 -61.17
CA THR A 6 18.35 -9.03 -60.29
C THR A 6 18.79 -8.34 -59.01
N SER A 7 18.14 -7.22 -58.75
CA SER A 7 18.38 -6.26 -57.69
C SER A 7 18.14 -6.83 -56.29
N GLU A 8 19.13 -6.65 -55.42
CA GLU A 8 18.98 -6.69 -53.96
C GLU A 8 18.21 -5.46 -53.45
N GLY A 9 17.46 -5.62 -52.34
CA GLY A 9 17.10 -4.49 -51.49
C GLY A 9 15.65 -4.40 -51.04
N GLY A 10 15.16 -5.39 -50.28
CA GLY A 10 13.97 -5.24 -49.45
C GLY A 10 14.38 -5.12 -47.98
N TYR A 11 14.57 -3.90 -47.47
CA TYR A 11 14.76 -3.68 -46.03
C TYR A 11 13.41 -3.86 -45.32
N GLU A 12 13.28 -4.93 -44.52
CA GLU A 12 12.24 -4.98 -43.49
C GLU A 12 12.57 -3.93 -42.43
N GLN A 13 11.69 -2.93 -42.28
CA GLN A 13 11.74 -2.01 -41.15
C GLN A 13 11.27 -2.73 -39.87
N PRO A 14 12.01 -2.70 -38.76
CA PRO A 14 11.45 -3.07 -37.47
C PRO A 14 10.58 -1.92 -36.97
N GLN A 15 9.26 -2.04 -37.14
CA GLN A 15 8.29 -1.23 -36.41
C GLN A 15 8.26 -1.69 -34.95
N THR A 16 8.89 -0.98 -34.02
CA THR A 16 8.57 -1.14 -32.59
C THR A 16 9.17 -0.02 -31.71
N GLN A 17 8.61 1.20 -31.72
CA GLN A 17 8.98 2.21 -30.71
C GLN A 17 7.83 3.09 -30.15
N ALA A 18 6.57 2.90 -30.55
CA ALA A 18 5.45 3.72 -30.03
C ALA A 18 4.77 3.18 -28.75
N SER A 19 5.15 1.98 -28.28
CA SER A 19 4.43 1.26 -27.20
C SER A 19 4.89 1.62 -25.78
N SER A 20 6.17 1.96 -25.57
CA SER A 20 6.74 2.09 -24.21
C SER A 20 6.26 3.33 -23.45
N LYS A 21 6.15 4.50 -24.11
CA LYS A 21 5.69 5.75 -23.47
C LYS A 21 4.24 5.66 -22.95
N SER A 22 3.37 4.95 -23.68
CA SER A 22 1.96 4.73 -23.29
C SER A 22 1.83 3.77 -22.10
N GLY A 23 2.59 2.66 -22.13
CA GLY A 23 2.64 1.71 -21.00
C GLY A 23 3.22 2.33 -19.74
N PHE A 24 4.25 3.18 -19.88
CA PHE A 24 4.86 3.88 -18.77
C PHE A 24 3.95 4.95 -18.15
N LYS A 25 3.22 5.73 -18.95
CA LYS A 25 2.23 6.69 -18.43
C LYS A 25 1.17 6.00 -17.57
N LYS A 26 0.64 4.86 -18.05
CA LYS A 26 -0.32 4.04 -17.29
C LYS A 26 0.28 3.47 -16.00
N PHE A 27 1.56 3.11 -16.00
CA PHE A 27 2.28 2.68 -14.81
C PHE A 27 2.38 3.79 -13.77
N VAL A 28 2.76 5.02 -14.16
CA VAL A 28 2.83 6.17 -13.25
C VAL A 28 1.45 6.53 -12.69
N GLU A 29 0.42 6.56 -13.53
CA GLU A 29 -0.97 6.80 -13.08
C GLU A 29 -1.43 5.72 -12.08
N SER A 30 -1.10 4.45 -12.34
CA SER A 30 -1.40 3.34 -11.42
C SER A 30 -0.61 3.44 -10.12
N MET A 31 0.64 3.92 -10.17
CA MET A 31 1.47 4.16 -9.00
C MET A 31 0.89 5.30 -8.15
N MET A 32 0.42 6.38 -8.76
CA MET A 32 -0.22 7.50 -8.06
C MET A 32 -1.55 7.10 -7.41
N VAL A 33 -2.35 6.28 -8.09
CA VAL A 33 -3.58 5.70 -7.51
C VAL A 33 -3.25 4.71 -6.38
N GLY A 34 -2.24 3.85 -6.56
CA GLY A 34 -1.78 2.91 -5.55
C GLY A 34 -1.20 3.59 -4.31
N LEU A 35 -0.48 4.70 -4.50
CA LEU A 35 -0.01 5.58 -3.43
C LEU A 35 -1.16 6.20 -2.64
N GLY A 36 -2.25 6.60 -3.31
CA GLY A 36 -3.47 7.10 -2.67
C GLY A 36 -4.15 6.07 -1.75
N ASN A 37 -3.97 4.77 -2.01
CA ASN A 37 -4.47 3.69 -1.16
C ASN A 37 -3.53 3.34 0.01
N LEU A 38 -2.25 3.73 -0.06
CA LEU A 38 -1.26 3.55 1.01
C LEU A 38 -1.36 4.62 2.11
N THR A 39 -2.47 5.37 2.18
CA THR A 39 -2.59 6.61 2.95
C THR A 39 -3.24 6.46 4.31
N ARG A 40 -3.61 5.25 4.70
CA ARG A 40 -4.18 4.97 6.02
C ARG A 40 -3.34 3.93 6.76
N LEU A 41 -2.92 4.29 7.97
CA LEU A 41 -2.41 3.35 8.96
C LEU A 41 -3.45 3.21 10.06
N GLU A 42 -3.84 1.98 10.36
CA GLU A 42 -4.71 1.67 11.50
C GLU A 42 -3.92 0.81 12.48
N ILE A 43 -3.88 1.23 13.75
CA ILE A 43 -3.25 0.48 14.84
C ILE A 43 -4.32 0.16 15.85
N LYS A 44 -4.39 -1.11 16.27
CA LYS A 44 -5.34 -1.60 17.27
C LYS A 44 -4.59 -2.25 18.41
N THR A 45 -4.83 -1.77 19.63
CA THR A 45 -4.46 -2.46 20.86
C THR A 45 -5.74 -2.90 21.54
N LEU A 46 -5.95 -4.21 21.66
CA LEU A 46 -7.18 -4.80 22.16
C LEU A 46 -6.90 -5.66 23.39
N VAL A 47 -7.84 -5.69 24.33
CA VAL A 47 -7.84 -6.56 25.51
C VAL A 47 -9.26 -7.09 25.72
N GLY A 48 -9.37 -8.34 26.11
CA GLY A 48 -10.65 -8.99 26.37
C GLY A 48 -10.43 -10.39 26.92
N ASP A 49 -11.44 -10.91 27.61
CA ASP A 49 -11.36 -12.23 28.25
C ASP A 49 -11.40 -13.36 27.22
N GLU A 50 -12.12 -13.14 26.11
CA GLU A 50 -12.21 -14.07 24.98
C GLU A 50 -12.20 -13.31 23.67
N PHE A 51 -11.24 -13.63 22.81
CA PHE A 51 -11.21 -13.16 21.43
C PHE A 51 -11.86 -14.21 20.55
N THR A 52 -13.09 -13.96 20.10
CA THR A 52 -13.70 -14.80 19.07
C THR A 52 -13.03 -14.47 17.74
N VAL A 53 -12.46 -15.47 17.09
CA VAL A 53 -11.88 -15.32 15.77
C VAL A 53 -12.91 -15.72 14.73
N ILE A 54 -13.27 -14.80 13.84
CA ILE A 54 -14.20 -15.05 12.75
C ILE A 54 -13.40 -15.23 11.45
N PRO A 55 -13.62 -16.31 10.67
CA PRO A 55 -13.03 -16.42 9.35
C PRO A 55 -13.63 -15.36 8.42
N ASP A 56 -12.77 -14.57 7.79
CA ASP A 56 -13.14 -13.45 6.93
C ASP A 56 -13.62 -13.95 5.56
N SER A 57 -12.86 -14.89 5.00
CA SER A 57 -13.25 -15.76 3.92
C SER A 57 -12.48 -17.07 4.05
N VAL A 58 -13.15 -18.19 3.81
CA VAL A 58 -12.49 -19.49 3.66
C VAL A 58 -12.41 -19.71 2.16
N ASP A 59 -11.20 -19.69 1.59
CA ASP A 59 -11.02 -20.14 0.21
C ASP A 59 -11.35 -21.64 0.15
N PRO A 60 -12.42 -22.07 -0.55
CA PRO A 60 -12.81 -23.47 -0.62
C PRO A 60 -11.74 -24.36 -1.29
N LYS A 61 -10.78 -23.77 -2.02
CA LYS A 61 -9.65 -24.47 -2.63
C LYS A 61 -8.39 -24.48 -1.75
N ASN A 62 -8.34 -23.65 -0.70
CA ASN A 62 -7.22 -23.61 0.23
C ASN A 62 -7.67 -23.20 1.65
N PRO A 63 -8.21 -24.14 2.45
CA PRO A 63 -8.73 -23.86 3.79
C PRO A 63 -7.66 -23.40 4.79
N LEU A 64 -6.37 -23.50 4.44
CA LEU A 64 -5.26 -23.00 5.25
C LEU A 64 -4.94 -21.52 5.01
N LYS A 65 -5.54 -20.89 3.99
CA LYS A 65 -5.50 -19.43 3.78
C LYS A 65 -6.79 -18.77 4.27
N ALA A 66 -7.23 -19.13 5.46
CA ALA A 66 -8.29 -18.38 6.12
C ALA A 66 -7.70 -17.06 6.64
N ASN A 67 -8.23 -15.94 6.15
CA ASN A 67 -8.05 -14.67 6.84
C ASN A 67 -8.92 -14.73 8.10
N TYR A 68 -8.36 -14.32 9.23
CA TYR A 68 -9.02 -14.37 10.52
C TYR A 68 -9.16 -12.94 11.04
N ARG A 69 -10.38 -12.53 11.39
CA ARG A 69 -10.63 -11.26 12.09
C ARG A 69 -11.02 -11.53 13.54
N LEU A 70 -10.70 -10.59 14.42
CA LEU A 70 -11.21 -10.61 15.79
C LEU A 70 -12.64 -10.06 15.80
N ASP A 71 -13.55 -10.74 16.50
CA ASP A 71 -14.87 -10.22 16.82
C ASP A 71 -14.73 -9.15 17.91
N THR A 72 -14.57 -7.91 17.47
CA THR A 72 -14.49 -6.76 18.38
C THR A 72 -15.85 -6.28 18.86
N ASP A 73 -16.95 -6.85 18.35
CA ASP A 73 -18.32 -6.44 18.65
C ASP A 73 -19.00 -7.32 19.70
N ALA A 74 -18.36 -8.43 20.09
CA ALA A 74 -18.84 -9.34 21.12
C ALA A 74 -19.25 -8.58 22.39
N ARG A 75 -20.49 -8.80 22.84
CA ARG A 75 -21.07 -8.14 24.03
C ARG A 75 -21.25 -9.12 25.19
N ASP A 76 -21.10 -8.62 26.42
CA ASP A 76 -21.48 -9.36 27.62
C ASP A 76 -23.01 -9.42 27.78
N ALA A 77 -23.49 -10.15 28.79
CA ALA A 77 -24.92 -10.28 29.05
C ALA A 77 -25.59 -8.93 29.42
N GLN A 78 -24.79 -7.91 29.73
CA GLN A 78 -25.20 -6.55 30.09
C GLN A 78 -25.08 -5.57 28.90
N GLY A 79 -24.67 -6.04 27.72
CA GLY A 79 -24.54 -5.24 26.51
C GLY A 79 -23.23 -4.45 26.39
N ASN A 80 -22.28 -4.61 27.32
CA ASN A 80 -20.98 -3.97 27.22
C ASN A 80 -20.06 -4.74 26.27
N SER A 81 -19.11 -4.05 25.64
CA SER A 81 -18.11 -4.71 24.81
C SER A 81 -17.23 -5.65 25.65
N LYS A 82 -17.19 -6.94 25.30
CA LYS A 82 -16.22 -7.91 25.86
C LYS A 82 -14.80 -7.60 25.43
N VAL A 83 -14.64 -6.87 24.33
CA VAL A 83 -13.36 -6.37 23.84
C VAL A 83 -13.25 -4.88 24.16
N GLN A 84 -12.24 -4.53 24.93
CA GLN A 84 -11.83 -3.17 25.22
C GLN A 84 -10.61 -2.83 24.36
N GLY A 85 -10.41 -1.57 24.03
CA GLY A 85 -9.29 -1.25 23.15
C GLY A 85 -9.05 0.22 22.88
N MET A 86 -7.93 0.45 22.21
CA MET A 86 -7.48 1.72 21.68
C MET A 86 -7.14 1.51 20.19
N THR A 87 -7.72 2.36 19.35
CA THR A 87 -7.55 2.33 17.90
C THR A 87 -7.14 3.71 17.42
N SER A 88 -5.97 3.81 16.80
CA SER A 88 -5.50 5.02 16.11
C SER A 88 -5.61 4.84 14.60
N ASP A 89 -6.28 5.78 13.95
CA ASP A 89 -6.29 5.98 12.50
C ASP A 89 -5.40 7.14 12.14
N ILE A 90 -4.42 6.91 11.25
CA ILE A 90 -3.50 7.93 10.79
C ILE A 90 -3.67 8.10 9.28
N GLN A 91 -3.98 9.33 8.87
CA GLN A 91 -3.94 9.75 7.47
C GLN A 91 -2.53 10.23 7.15
N LEU A 92 -1.86 9.49 6.28
CA LEU A 92 -0.42 9.59 6.07
C LEU A 92 -0.04 10.76 5.14
N ILE A 93 -1.01 11.29 4.38
CA ILE A 93 -0.82 12.49 3.56
C ILE A 93 -1.09 13.76 4.37
N SER A 94 -2.22 13.84 5.09
CA SER A 94 -2.56 15.03 5.87
C SER A 94 -1.84 15.08 7.22
N GLY A 95 -1.38 13.93 7.72
CA GLY A 95 -0.84 13.80 9.07
C GLY A 95 -1.92 13.75 10.16
N ASP A 96 -3.21 13.71 9.80
CA ASP A 96 -4.28 13.67 10.77
C ASP A 96 -4.29 12.33 11.52
N ILE A 97 -4.40 12.42 12.84
CA ILE A 97 -4.49 11.26 13.72
C ILE A 97 -5.83 11.32 14.45
N THR A 98 -6.60 10.24 14.36
CA THR A 98 -7.82 10.05 15.12
C THR A 98 -7.70 8.82 15.99
N THR A 99 -7.66 9.02 17.30
CA THR A 99 -7.63 7.92 18.28
C THR A 99 -9.00 7.76 18.93
N ARG A 100 -9.49 6.52 18.96
CA ARG A 100 -10.70 6.10 19.69
C ARG A 100 -10.29 5.10 20.75
N LEU A 101 -10.85 5.23 21.95
CA LEU A 101 -10.52 4.35 23.07
C LEU A 101 -11.77 4.03 23.88
N THR A 102 -11.80 2.85 24.48
CA THR A 102 -12.85 2.47 25.42
C THR A 102 -12.59 3.08 26.80
N LYS A 103 -13.62 3.13 27.65
CA LYS A 103 -13.56 3.80 28.96
C LYS A 103 -12.41 3.31 29.85
N SER A 104 -12.14 2.00 29.84
CA SER A 104 -11.04 1.37 30.59
C SER A 104 -9.65 1.75 30.09
N PHE A 105 -9.52 2.14 28.82
CA PHE A 105 -8.31 2.78 28.32
C PHE A 105 -8.25 4.25 28.75
N ALA A 106 -9.39 4.94 28.95
CA ALA A 106 -9.42 6.35 29.36
C ALA A 106 -9.05 6.56 30.84
N ASP A 107 -9.51 5.68 31.71
CA ASP A 107 -9.45 5.86 33.17
C ASP A 107 -8.13 5.46 33.82
N GLY A 108 -7.16 4.96 33.04
CA GLY A 108 -5.85 4.55 33.55
C GLY A 108 -5.68 3.06 33.76
N THR A 109 -6.75 2.25 33.71
CA THR A 109 -6.68 0.80 33.96
C THR A 109 -5.66 0.10 33.06
N TYR A 110 -5.54 0.56 31.80
CA TYR A 110 -4.63 0.00 30.81
C TYR A 110 -3.49 0.96 30.40
N GLN A 111 -2.93 1.72 31.36
CA GLN A 111 -1.85 2.68 31.10
C GLN A 111 -0.69 2.09 30.29
N GLU A 112 -0.15 0.93 30.71
CA GLU A 112 1.00 0.31 30.02
C GLU A 112 0.68 -0.05 28.57
N LEU A 113 -0.56 -0.51 28.30
CA LEU A 113 -1.01 -0.82 26.95
C LEU A 113 -1.21 0.44 26.09
N ARG A 114 -1.58 1.57 26.70
CA ARG A 114 -1.60 2.87 26.01
C ARG A 114 -0.21 3.32 25.65
N ASP A 115 0.74 3.24 26.58
CA ASP A 115 2.12 3.65 26.34
C ASP A 115 2.74 2.80 25.23
N PHE A 116 2.49 1.48 25.27
CA PHE A 116 2.85 0.58 24.18
C PHE A 116 2.20 0.96 22.85
N HIS A 117 0.90 1.31 22.85
CA HIS A 117 0.19 1.76 21.65
C HIS A 117 0.83 3.02 21.05
N SER A 118 1.10 4.05 21.87
CA SER A 118 1.74 5.29 21.41
C SER A 118 3.14 5.05 20.83
N VAL A 119 3.91 4.12 21.40
CA VAL A 119 5.19 3.70 20.80
C VAL A 119 4.98 3.06 19.43
N LYS A 120 3.98 2.19 19.28
CA LYS A 120 3.66 1.57 17.99
C LYS A 120 3.14 2.58 16.97
N GLU A 121 2.41 3.57 17.41
CA GLU A 121 1.97 4.71 16.59
C GLU A 121 3.13 5.46 15.99
N THR A 122 4.09 5.86 16.84
CA THR A 122 5.31 6.54 16.41
C THR A 122 6.13 5.67 15.44
N GLN A 123 6.33 4.39 15.78
CA GLN A 123 7.08 3.46 14.93
C GLN A 123 6.41 3.25 13.57
N GLY A 124 5.08 3.10 13.55
CA GLY A 124 4.30 2.93 12.34
C GLY A 124 4.38 4.16 11.43
N GLN A 125 4.25 5.36 12.01
CA GLN A 125 4.41 6.61 11.28
C GLN A 125 5.81 6.74 10.65
N ASP A 126 6.86 6.41 11.41
CA ASP A 126 8.24 6.46 10.92
C ASP A 126 8.50 5.48 9.76
N ILE A 127 7.99 4.25 9.87
CA ILE A 127 8.12 3.24 8.81
C ILE A 127 7.47 3.75 7.52
N ILE A 128 6.28 4.33 7.63
CA ILE A 128 5.54 4.79 6.46
C ILE A 128 6.22 5.99 5.83
N LYS A 129 6.69 6.95 6.63
CA LYS A 129 7.45 8.09 6.11
C LYS A 129 8.65 7.61 5.28
N LYS A 130 9.41 6.64 5.80
CA LYS A 130 10.54 6.02 5.08
C LYS A 130 10.09 5.35 3.78
N ASN A 131 8.96 4.64 3.79
CA ASN A 131 8.42 4.01 2.59
C ASN A 131 8.00 5.05 1.54
N LEU A 132 7.35 6.13 1.94
CA LEU A 132 6.98 7.24 1.05
C LEU A 132 8.21 7.92 0.45
N GLU A 133 9.26 8.14 1.25
CA GLU A 133 10.55 8.66 0.76
C GLU A 133 11.19 7.74 -0.29
N VAL A 134 11.14 6.41 -0.07
CA VAL A 134 11.64 5.44 -1.05
C VAL A 134 10.84 5.50 -2.33
N ILE A 135 9.51 5.58 -2.26
CA ILE A 135 8.66 5.67 -3.46
C ILE A 135 8.91 6.98 -4.22
N ALA A 136 9.07 8.11 -3.50
CA ALA A 136 9.44 9.39 -4.13
C ALA A 136 10.78 9.29 -4.87
N LYS A 137 11.79 8.66 -4.27
CA LYS A 137 13.10 8.42 -4.92
C LYS A 137 12.98 7.56 -6.17
N ILE A 138 12.17 6.49 -6.12
CA ILE A 138 11.88 5.67 -7.31
C ILE A 138 11.24 6.53 -8.40
N GLY A 139 10.28 7.39 -8.04
CA GLY A 139 9.65 8.35 -8.96
C GLY A 139 10.65 9.28 -9.65
N GLU A 140 11.60 9.87 -8.90
CA GLU A 140 12.63 10.76 -9.45
C GLU A 140 13.60 10.01 -10.39
N VAL A 141 14.03 8.80 -10.03
CA VAL A 141 14.87 7.97 -10.91
C VAL A 141 14.15 7.70 -12.23
N LEU A 142 12.87 7.31 -12.17
CA LEU A 142 12.08 7.05 -13.35
C LEU A 142 11.89 8.31 -14.21
N LYS A 143 11.66 9.47 -13.60
CA LYS A 143 11.58 10.75 -14.31
C LYS A 143 12.89 11.09 -15.04
N GLY A 144 14.03 10.89 -14.38
CA GLY A 144 15.36 11.12 -14.97
C GLY A 144 15.62 10.24 -16.19
N LEU A 145 15.20 8.97 -16.17
CA LEU A 145 15.30 8.08 -17.32
C LEU A 145 14.48 8.58 -18.52
N ILE A 146 13.28 9.10 -18.30
CA ILE A 146 12.42 9.65 -19.37
C ILE A 146 13.02 10.90 -19.98
N SER A 147 13.54 11.81 -19.15
CA SER A 147 14.12 13.07 -19.63
C SER A 147 15.44 12.85 -20.39
N SER A 148 16.19 11.79 -20.06
CA SER A 148 17.44 11.45 -20.75
C SER A 148 17.20 10.91 -22.17
N ASP A 149 16.07 10.24 -22.43
CA ASP A 149 15.69 9.74 -23.76
C ASP A 149 15.22 10.87 -24.71
N GLU A 150 14.74 12.00 -24.18
CA GLU A 150 14.27 13.13 -25.01
C GLU A 150 15.41 14.02 -25.53
N GLU A 151 16.53 14.15 -24.81
CA GLU A 151 17.69 14.90 -25.30
C GLU A 151 18.47 14.17 -26.41
N VAL A 152 18.42 12.85 -26.46
CA VAL A 152 19.12 12.05 -27.49
C VAL A 152 18.36 12.04 -28.82
N ASN A 153 17.02 12.13 -28.80
CA ASN A 153 16.18 12.10 -30.00
C ASN A 153 15.83 13.49 -30.59
N GLY A 154 16.24 14.58 -29.93
CA GLY A 154 16.06 15.97 -30.38
C GLY A 154 17.25 16.58 -31.13
N LYS A 155 18.33 15.82 -31.31
CA LYS A 155 19.48 16.17 -32.14
C LYS A 155 19.62 15.15 -33.27
N SER A 156 18.80 15.27 -34.31
CA SER A 156 19.13 14.71 -35.62
C SER A 156 18.50 15.53 -36.73
#